data_AF-A0A382RPY9-F1
#
_entry.id   AF-A0A382RPY9-F1
#
_cell.length_a   1.000
_cell.length_b   1.000
_cell.length_c   1.000
_cell.angle_alpha   90.00
_cell.angle_beta   90.00
_cell.angle_gamma   90.00
#
_symmetry.space_group_name_H-M   'P 1'
#
loop_
_entity.id
_entity.type
_entity.pdbx_description
1 polymer ?
#
loop_
_entity_poly.entity_id
_entity_poly.type
_entity_poly.pdbx_seq_one_letter_code
_entity_poly.pdbx_strand_id
1 'polypeptide(L)'
;RRGAPKNKKLMKLQQEAGIKKLIQQVEADFLRDKRLPELDDELFFNVEEKNRQSEINEKGRELLSPGEQEMFVIPDLGDEMHTIDSNEALTAKERSEQKTAIEEVYAERSERIHNMQQLLQAYSIFEKDVDYVVEDAKVVLVDQFTGRLMYGRRYSEGLHQAIEAKEGVKIEQETRTVATITIQNYFRMYDKLAGMTGTAETEAGEFFSIYKLDVVVIPTNQPVRRMDYEDVIFRTRREKYNSVLDEIEVKHNQGQPILVGTTSVESSETFSRMLKRRGIKHSVLNAKYHQHEAEIVANAGQPGVVTIATNLAGRGTD
;
A
#
# COMPACT_ATOMS: atom_id res chain seq x y z
N ARG A 1 -7.71 -23.12 -9.00
CA ARG A 1 -7.06 -21.95 -8.37
C ARG A 1 -7.21 -20.70 -9.24
N ARG A 2 -7.00 -20.80 -10.55
CA ARG A 2 -7.06 -19.66 -11.49
C ARG A 2 -8.42 -18.95 -11.58
N GLY A 3 -9.57 -19.63 -11.43
CA GLY A 3 -10.87 -18.94 -11.46
C GLY A 3 -11.20 -18.14 -10.18
N ALA A 4 -11.42 -18.85 -9.07
CA ALA A 4 -11.77 -18.23 -7.78
C ALA A 4 -10.78 -18.68 -6.70
N PRO A 5 -9.57 -18.09 -6.62
CA PRO A 5 -8.52 -18.56 -5.74
C PRO A 5 -8.89 -18.42 -4.25
N LYS A 6 -9.61 -17.36 -3.90
CA LYS A 6 -10.15 -17.12 -2.55
C LYS A 6 -11.49 -17.84 -2.26
N ASN A 7 -11.85 -18.87 -3.03
CA ASN A 7 -13.06 -19.63 -2.73
C ASN A 7 -12.91 -20.40 -1.40
N LYS A 8 -13.82 -20.17 -0.44
CA LYS A 8 -13.76 -20.81 0.90
C LYS A 8 -13.74 -22.34 0.86
N LYS A 9 -14.45 -22.98 -0.09
CA LYS A 9 -14.43 -24.45 -0.26
C LYS A 9 -13.07 -24.93 -0.75
N LEU A 10 -12.48 -24.23 -1.71
CA LEU A 10 -11.14 -24.53 -2.22
C LEU A 10 -10.08 -24.33 -1.13
N MET A 11 -10.14 -23.23 -0.40
CA MET A 11 -9.21 -22.97 0.71
C MET A 11 -9.30 -24.05 1.80
N LYS A 12 -10.51 -24.52 2.12
CA LYS A 12 -10.69 -25.63 3.07
C LYS A 12 -10.06 -26.93 2.56
N LEU A 13 -10.26 -27.28 1.29
CA LEU A 13 -9.63 -28.46 0.68
C LEU A 13 -8.09 -28.37 0.69
N GLN A 14 -7.52 -27.18 0.47
CA GLN A 14 -6.07 -26.98 0.51
C GLN A 14 -5.44 -27.23 1.90
N GLN A 15 -6.23 -27.26 2.97
CA GLN A 15 -5.75 -27.58 4.32
C GLN A 15 -5.59 -29.10 4.53
N GLU A 16 -6.16 -29.93 3.66
CA GLU A 16 -5.99 -31.38 3.74
C GLU A 16 -4.57 -31.80 3.31
N ALA A 17 -4.04 -32.82 3.97
CA ALA A 17 -2.69 -33.29 3.74
C ALA A 17 -2.47 -33.73 2.28
N GLY A 18 -1.47 -33.16 1.62
CA GLY A 18 -1.10 -33.50 0.25
C GLY A 18 -1.84 -32.74 -0.86
N ILE A 19 -3.03 -32.16 -0.59
CA ILE A 19 -3.83 -31.46 -1.62
C ILE A 19 -3.09 -30.24 -2.18
N LYS A 20 -2.49 -29.42 -1.31
CA LYS A 20 -1.73 -28.24 -1.76
C LYS A 20 -0.56 -28.61 -2.67
N LYS A 21 0.15 -29.70 -2.34
CA LYS A 21 1.28 -30.20 -3.13
C LYS A 21 0.81 -30.75 -4.49
N LEU A 22 -0.32 -31.48 -4.49
CA LEU A 22 -0.94 -31.98 -5.71
C LEU A 22 -1.35 -30.83 -6.65
N ILE A 23 -2.01 -29.80 -6.13
CA ILE A 23 -2.41 -28.62 -6.92
C ILE A 23 -1.18 -27.95 -7.55
N GLN A 24 -0.12 -27.74 -6.78
CA GLN A 24 1.12 -27.13 -7.27
C GLN A 24 1.81 -27.99 -8.33
N GLN A 25 1.79 -29.31 -8.16
CA GLN A 25 2.38 -30.24 -9.13
C GLN A 25 1.61 -30.23 -10.46
N VAL A 26 0.28 -30.30 -10.41
CA VAL A 26 -0.56 -30.23 -11.61
C VAL A 26 -0.39 -28.87 -12.32
N GLU A 27 -0.38 -27.75 -11.59
CA GLU A 27 -0.10 -26.44 -12.18
C GLU A 27 1.28 -26.42 -12.87
N ALA A 28 2.30 -27.00 -12.25
CA ALA A 28 3.65 -27.06 -12.82
C ALA A 28 3.73 -27.94 -14.08
N ASP A 29 3.00 -29.05 -14.13
CA ASP A 29 2.93 -29.92 -15.30
C ASP A 29 2.24 -29.20 -16.49
N PHE A 30 1.11 -28.54 -16.25
CA PHE A 30 0.42 -27.75 -17.29
C PHE A 30 1.25 -26.55 -17.78
N LEU A 31 2.01 -25.91 -16.89
CA LEU A 31 2.98 -24.87 -17.24
C LEU A 31 4.10 -25.42 -18.13
N ARG A 32 4.71 -26.54 -17.74
CA ARG A 32 5.81 -27.18 -18.48
C ARG A 32 5.37 -27.57 -19.88
N ASP A 33 4.17 -28.12 -20.01
CA ASP A 33 3.65 -28.64 -21.27
C ASP A 33 2.96 -27.54 -22.11
N LYS A 34 2.92 -26.28 -21.63
CA LYS A 34 2.25 -25.12 -22.25
C LYS A 34 0.75 -25.32 -22.50
N ARG A 35 0.10 -26.14 -21.66
CA ARG A 35 -1.32 -26.51 -21.77
C ARG A 35 -2.24 -25.71 -20.85
N LEU A 36 -1.69 -24.74 -20.12
CA LEU A 36 -2.47 -23.82 -19.30
C LEU A 36 -3.68 -23.18 -20.01
N PRO A 37 -3.60 -22.77 -21.30
CA PRO A 37 -4.75 -22.21 -22.01
C PRO A 37 -5.96 -23.14 -22.01
N GLU A 38 -5.76 -24.46 -22.09
CA GLU A 38 -6.86 -25.44 -22.06
C GLU A 38 -7.69 -25.34 -20.77
N LEU A 39 -7.04 -25.02 -19.64
CA LEU A 39 -7.73 -24.81 -18.37
C LEU A 39 -8.39 -23.45 -18.30
N ASP A 40 -7.80 -22.42 -18.91
CA ASP A 40 -8.37 -21.08 -18.94
C ASP A 40 -9.63 -21.04 -19.82
N ASP A 41 -9.64 -21.75 -20.95
CA ASP A 41 -10.80 -21.87 -21.86
C ASP A 41 -12.02 -22.54 -21.18
N GLU A 42 -11.80 -23.27 -20.10
CA GLU A 42 -12.88 -23.84 -19.28
C GLU A 42 -13.50 -22.86 -18.29
N LEU A 43 -12.82 -21.74 -18.00
CA LEU A 43 -13.24 -20.76 -17.01
C LEU A 43 -13.98 -19.59 -17.66
N PHE A 44 -14.90 -18.98 -16.90
CA PHE A 44 -15.52 -17.72 -17.29
C PHE A 44 -14.54 -16.53 -17.18
N PHE A 45 -13.64 -16.60 -16.20
CA PHE A 45 -12.60 -15.62 -15.96
C PHE A 45 -11.44 -16.29 -15.21
N ASN A 46 -10.25 -15.72 -15.35
CA ASN A 46 -9.05 -16.10 -14.61
C ASN A 46 -8.61 -14.94 -13.69
N VAL A 47 -7.92 -15.29 -12.61
CA VAL A 47 -7.46 -14.40 -11.55
C VAL A 47 -6.03 -14.79 -11.20
N GLU A 48 -5.12 -13.84 -11.37
CA GLU A 48 -3.74 -13.97 -10.97
C GLU A 48 -3.51 -13.24 -9.64
N GLU A 49 -3.45 -14.02 -8.54
CA GLU A 49 -3.30 -13.46 -7.18
C GLU A 49 -2.04 -12.60 -6.99
N LYS A 50 -0.94 -12.97 -7.66
CA LYS A 50 0.36 -12.30 -7.51
C LYS A 50 0.32 -10.86 -8.01
N ASN A 51 -0.22 -10.68 -9.20
CA ASN A 51 -0.34 -9.37 -9.85
C ASN A 51 -1.66 -8.69 -9.52
N ARG A 52 -2.55 -9.38 -8.78
CA ARG A 52 -3.93 -8.98 -8.49
C ARG A 52 -4.71 -8.65 -9.74
N GLN A 53 -4.49 -9.37 -10.83
CA GLN A 53 -5.19 -9.12 -12.10
C GLN A 53 -6.28 -10.15 -12.32
N SER A 54 -7.34 -9.75 -13.03
CA SER A 54 -8.38 -10.66 -13.48
C SER A 54 -8.73 -10.37 -14.93
N GLU A 55 -8.89 -11.42 -15.73
CA GLU A 55 -9.25 -11.32 -17.13
C GLU A 55 -10.47 -12.21 -17.44
N ILE A 56 -11.31 -11.75 -18.36
CA ILE A 56 -12.52 -12.46 -18.78
C ILE A 56 -12.22 -13.25 -20.04
N ASN A 57 -12.51 -14.54 -19.96
CA ASN A 57 -12.34 -15.48 -21.05
C ASN A 57 -13.59 -15.50 -21.94
N GLU A 58 -13.51 -16.17 -23.09
CA GLU A 58 -14.58 -16.20 -24.09
C GLU A 58 -15.94 -16.62 -23.49
N LYS A 59 -15.98 -17.69 -22.71
CA LYS A 59 -17.21 -18.13 -22.00
C LYS A 59 -17.81 -17.06 -21.09
N GLY A 60 -16.97 -16.26 -20.44
CA GLY A 60 -17.41 -15.14 -19.60
C GLY A 60 -18.04 -14.03 -20.43
N ARG A 61 -17.42 -13.70 -21.57
CA ARG A 61 -17.94 -12.69 -22.50
C ARG A 61 -19.29 -13.12 -23.08
N GLU A 62 -19.42 -14.37 -23.50
CA GLU A 62 -20.67 -14.94 -24.02
C GLU A 62 -21.80 -14.89 -22.98
N LEU A 63 -21.50 -15.22 -21.72
CA LEU A 63 -22.48 -15.19 -20.64
C LEU A 63 -22.97 -13.76 -20.35
N LEU A 64 -22.06 -12.79 -20.35
CA LEU A 64 -22.36 -11.40 -20.00
C LEU A 64 -23.03 -10.63 -21.15
N SER A 65 -22.83 -11.04 -22.40
CA SER A 65 -23.46 -10.40 -23.56
C SER A 65 -23.89 -11.44 -24.60
N PRO A 66 -25.00 -12.16 -24.34
CA PRO A 66 -25.53 -13.14 -25.28
C PRO A 66 -25.97 -12.44 -26.57
N GLY A 67 -25.26 -12.70 -27.68
CA GLY A 67 -25.58 -12.12 -29.00
C GLY A 67 -24.94 -10.75 -29.28
N GLU A 68 -24.15 -10.19 -28.36
CA GLU A 68 -23.46 -8.89 -28.51
C GLU A 68 -21.96 -9.03 -28.19
N GLN A 69 -21.29 -10.02 -28.79
CA GLN A 69 -19.87 -10.30 -28.52
C GLN A 69 -18.95 -9.12 -28.90
N GLU A 70 -19.36 -8.29 -29.86
CA GLU A 70 -18.64 -7.07 -30.28
C GLU A 70 -18.52 -6.03 -29.16
N MET A 71 -19.33 -6.09 -28.10
CA MET A 71 -19.27 -5.16 -26.96
C MET A 71 -17.99 -5.29 -26.15
N PHE A 72 -17.31 -6.45 -26.21
CA PHE A 72 -16.03 -6.68 -25.54
C PHE A 72 -14.84 -6.57 -26.50
N VAL A 73 -15.09 -6.14 -27.74
CA VAL A 73 -14.05 -5.89 -28.75
C VAL A 73 -13.86 -4.38 -28.87
N ILE A 74 -12.65 -3.95 -28.52
CA ILE A 74 -12.24 -2.57 -28.71
C ILE A 74 -11.83 -2.42 -30.18
N PRO A 75 -12.50 -1.56 -30.98
CA PRO A 75 -12.11 -1.33 -32.36
C PRO A 75 -10.72 -0.69 -32.41
N ASP A 76 -9.93 -1.03 -33.43
CA ASP A 76 -8.66 -0.35 -33.68
C ASP A 76 -8.96 1.05 -34.22
N LEU A 77 -8.82 2.04 -33.34
CA LEU A 77 -9.11 3.44 -33.66
C LEU A 77 -8.24 3.95 -34.81
N GLY A 78 -7.01 3.44 -34.96
CA GLY A 78 -6.11 3.84 -36.04
C GLY A 78 -6.59 3.37 -37.40
N ASP A 79 -6.99 2.11 -37.49
CA ASP A 79 -7.50 1.51 -38.74
C ASP A 79 -8.85 2.14 -39.15
N GLU A 80 -9.76 2.31 -38.19
CA GLU A 80 -11.08 2.93 -38.44
C GLU A 80 -10.98 4.42 -38.80
N MET A 81 -10.05 5.15 -38.19
CA MET A 81 -9.79 6.53 -38.60
C MET A 81 -9.21 6.61 -40.01
N HIS A 82 -8.31 5.67 -40.37
CA HIS A 82 -7.71 5.61 -41.69
C HIS A 82 -8.73 5.26 -42.78
N THR A 83 -9.67 4.34 -42.52
CA THR A 83 -10.75 4.00 -43.46
C THR A 83 -11.68 5.18 -43.70
N ILE A 84 -12.04 5.95 -42.66
CA ILE A 84 -12.84 7.17 -42.79
C ILE A 84 -12.10 8.24 -43.60
N ASP A 85 -10.81 8.43 -43.34
CA ASP A 85 -9.99 9.43 -44.05
C ASP A 85 -9.78 9.09 -45.52
N SER A 86 -9.67 7.79 -45.82
CA SER A 86 -9.47 7.26 -47.18
C SER A 86 -10.76 7.24 -48.02
N ASN A 87 -11.92 7.49 -47.41
CA ASN A 87 -13.20 7.45 -48.11
C ASN A 87 -13.50 8.78 -48.82
N GLU A 88 -13.19 8.84 -50.12
CA GLU A 88 -13.40 10.02 -50.99
C GLU A 88 -14.88 10.38 -51.18
N ALA A 89 -15.82 9.49 -50.86
CA ALA A 89 -17.26 9.76 -50.98
C ALA A 89 -17.84 10.58 -49.82
N LEU A 90 -17.11 10.70 -48.71
CA LEU A 90 -17.56 11.45 -47.53
C LEU A 90 -17.12 12.91 -47.59
N THR A 91 -18.03 13.81 -47.26
CA THR A 91 -17.69 15.23 -47.04
C THR A 91 -16.86 15.41 -45.78
N ALA A 92 -16.12 16.52 -45.68
CA ALA A 92 -15.32 16.83 -44.48
C ALA A 92 -16.15 16.86 -43.18
N LYS A 93 -17.42 17.25 -43.28
CA LYS A 93 -18.36 17.25 -42.14
C LYS A 93 -18.74 15.83 -41.72
N GLU A 94 -19.11 14.98 -42.67
CA GLU A 94 -19.47 13.57 -42.41
C GLU A 94 -18.27 12.77 -41.87
N ARG A 95 -17.05 13.03 -42.36
CA ARG A 95 -15.83 12.43 -41.80
C ARG A 95 -15.62 12.81 -40.34
N SER A 96 -15.83 14.09 -40.00
CA SER A 96 -15.69 14.57 -38.61
C SER A 96 -16.74 13.92 -37.71
N GLU A 97 -17.99 13.85 -38.14
CA GLU A 97 -19.09 13.24 -37.37
C GLU A 97 -18.85 11.73 -37.15
N GLN A 98 -18.40 11.02 -38.18
CA GLN A 98 -18.07 9.59 -38.06
C GLN A 98 -16.88 9.34 -37.13
N LYS A 99 -15.83 10.18 -37.20
CA LYS A 99 -14.68 10.08 -36.29
C LYS A 99 -15.09 10.27 -34.84
N THR A 100 -15.88 11.31 -34.54
CA THR A 100 -16.38 11.55 -33.19
C THR A 100 -17.25 10.38 -32.70
N ALA A 101 -18.11 9.83 -33.55
CA ALA A 101 -18.92 8.66 -33.20
C ALA A 101 -18.07 7.43 -32.86
N ILE A 102 -16.98 7.18 -33.61
CA ILE A 102 -16.06 6.07 -33.32
C ILE A 102 -15.28 6.31 -32.03
N GLU A 103 -14.82 7.54 -31.78
CA GLU A 103 -14.16 7.90 -30.52
C GLU A 103 -15.08 7.71 -29.31
N GLU A 104 -16.35 8.10 -29.42
CA GLU A 104 -17.37 7.89 -28.36
C GLU A 104 -17.62 6.39 -28.10
N VAL A 105 -17.80 5.59 -29.15
CA VAL A 105 -17.99 4.14 -29.03
C VAL A 105 -16.75 3.47 -28.43
N TYR A 106 -15.55 3.90 -28.85
CA TYR A 106 -14.29 3.41 -28.29
C TYR A 106 -14.19 3.73 -26.79
N ALA A 107 -14.45 4.98 -26.41
CA ALA A 107 -14.38 5.43 -25.03
C ALA A 107 -15.37 4.68 -24.14
N GLU A 108 -16.63 4.55 -24.58
CA GLU A 108 -17.67 3.83 -23.85
C GLU A 108 -17.31 2.35 -23.65
N ARG A 109 -16.88 1.67 -24.72
CA ARG A 109 -16.48 0.25 -24.64
C ARG A 109 -15.26 0.07 -23.74
N SER A 110 -14.24 0.91 -23.87
CA SER A 110 -13.03 0.86 -23.06
C SER A 110 -13.34 1.08 -21.57
N GLU A 111 -14.14 2.10 -21.24
CA GLU A 111 -14.55 2.38 -19.86
C GLU A 111 -15.36 1.23 -19.27
N ARG A 112 -16.28 0.66 -20.04
CA ARG A 112 -17.11 -0.47 -19.60
C ARG A 112 -16.28 -1.73 -19.34
N ILE A 113 -15.33 -2.04 -20.22
CA ILE A 113 -14.40 -3.17 -20.04
C ILE A 113 -13.55 -2.95 -18.79
N HIS A 114 -13.00 -1.75 -18.62
CA HIS A 114 -12.22 -1.38 -17.44
C HIS A 114 -13.04 -1.54 -16.15
N ASN A 115 -14.22 -0.94 -16.08
CA ASN A 115 -15.11 -1.03 -14.91
C ASN A 115 -15.46 -2.48 -14.55
N MET A 116 -15.71 -3.31 -15.56
CA MET A 116 -15.99 -4.72 -15.36
C MET A 116 -14.78 -5.51 -14.84
N GLN A 117 -13.57 -5.23 -15.34
CA GLN A 117 -12.33 -5.81 -14.80
C GLN A 117 -12.14 -5.42 -13.33
N GLN A 118 -12.34 -4.14 -12.99
CA GLN A 118 -12.23 -3.66 -11.61
C GLN A 118 -13.26 -4.31 -10.69
N LEU A 119 -14.50 -4.51 -11.17
CA LEU A 119 -15.53 -5.25 -10.44
C LEU A 119 -15.12 -6.70 -10.20
N LEU A 120 -14.65 -7.41 -11.23
CA LEU A 120 -14.18 -8.79 -11.06
C LEU A 120 -13.03 -8.91 -10.06
N GLN A 121 -12.10 -7.96 -10.11
CA GLN A 121 -11.00 -7.87 -9.17
C GLN A 121 -11.52 -7.64 -7.74
N ALA A 122 -12.45 -6.69 -7.54
CA ALA A 122 -13.07 -6.38 -6.26
C ALA A 122 -13.83 -7.60 -5.68
N TYR A 123 -14.56 -8.35 -6.50
CA TYR A 123 -15.32 -9.54 -6.07
C TYR A 123 -14.43 -10.76 -5.81
N SER A 124 -13.34 -10.93 -6.57
CA SER A 124 -12.55 -12.17 -6.55
C SER A 124 -11.31 -12.11 -5.66
N ILE A 125 -10.75 -10.91 -5.45
CA ILE A 125 -9.47 -10.73 -4.77
C ILE A 125 -9.64 -10.03 -3.42
N PHE A 126 -10.50 -9.01 -3.33
CA PHE A 126 -10.62 -8.20 -2.11
C PHE A 126 -11.70 -8.75 -1.18
N GLU A 127 -11.35 -8.97 0.08
CA GLU A 127 -12.26 -9.50 1.09
C GLU A 127 -12.57 -8.46 2.17
N LYS A 128 -13.86 -8.35 2.51
CA LYS A 128 -14.34 -7.60 3.67
C LYS A 128 -13.78 -8.21 4.95
N ASP A 129 -13.45 -7.35 5.90
CA ASP A 129 -12.83 -7.65 7.21
C ASP A 129 -11.40 -8.20 7.12
N VAL A 130 -10.80 -8.18 5.92
CA VAL A 130 -9.39 -8.58 5.68
C VAL A 130 -8.64 -7.46 4.97
N ASP A 131 -9.11 -7.07 3.78
CA ASP A 131 -8.48 -6.06 2.94
C ASP A 131 -9.10 -4.66 3.15
N TYR A 132 -10.36 -4.63 3.56
CA TYR A 132 -11.12 -3.42 3.87
C TYR A 132 -12.25 -3.72 4.86
N VAL A 133 -12.79 -2.70 5.50
CA VAL A 133 -14.02 -2.73 6.28
C VAL A 133 -15.01 -1.70 5.74
N VAL A 134 -16.28 -1.81 6.14
CA VAL A 134 -17.30 -0.81 5.84
C VAL A 134 -17.73 -0.15 7.14
N GLU A 135 -17.38 1.11 7.32
CA GLU A 135 -17.75 1.96 8.47
C GLU A 135 -18.49 3.20 7.97
N ASP A 136 -19.59 3.58 8.64
CA ASP A 136 -20.39 4.76 8.28
C ASP A 136 -20.78 4.84 6.80
N ALA A 137 -21.12 3.68 6.21
CA ALA A 137 -21.41 3.52 4.79
C ALA A 137 -20.26 3.98 3.85
N LYS A 138 -19.02 3.86 4.31
CA LYS A 138 -17.79 4.10 3.53
C LYS A 138 -16.84 2.91 3.62
N VAL A 139 -16.13 2.65 2.53
CA VAL A 139 -15.06 1.65 2.50
C VAL A 139 -13.80 2.23 3.13
N VAL A 140 -13.26 1.56 4.14
CA VAL A 140 -12.01 1.94 4.80
C VAL A 140 -11.01 0.81 4.65
N LEU A 141 -9.82 1.12 4.12
CA LEU A 141 -8.80 0.11 3.86
C LEU A 141 -8.15 -0.38 5.16
N VAL A 142 -7.82 -1.66 5.23
CA VAL A 142 -7.10 -2.26 6.35
C VAL A 142 -5.65 -2.48 5.93
N ASP A 143 -4.71 -1.98 6.72
CA ASP A 143 -3.29 -2.29 6.55
C ASP A 143 -3.04 -3.78 6.88
N GLN A 144 -2.62 -4.56 5.89
CA GLN A 144 -2.39 -6.00 6.03
C GLN A 144 -1.30 -6.35 7.06
N PHE A 145 -0.37 -5.43 7.37
CA PHE A 145 0.70 -5.67 8.34
C PHE A 145 0.30 -5.31 9.77
N THR A 146 -0.45 -4.21 9.93
CA THR A 146 -0.75 -3.66 11.27
C THR A 146 -2.21 -3.82 11.69
N GLY A 147 -3.09 -4.23 10.78
CA GLY A 147 -4.54 -4.33 10.99
C GLY A 147 -5.24 -2.99 11.17
N ARG A 148 -4.56 -1.87 10.86
CA ARG A 148 -5.10 -0.52 11.08
C ARG A 148 -5.98 -0.05 9.95
N LEU A 149 -6.98 0.72 10.33
CA LEU A 149 -7.84 1.45 9.41
C LEU A 149 -7.08 2.65 8.83
N MET A 150 -7.00 2.69 7.50
CA MET A 150 -6.32 3.72 6.72
C MET A 150 -7.33 4.73 6.16
N TYR A 151 -7.84 5.59 7.03
CA TYR A 151 -8.75 6.66 6.62
C TYR A 151 -8.11 7.59 5.57
N GLY A 152 -8.90 7.98 4.57
CA GLY A 152 -8.48 8.85 3.47
C GLY A 152 -7.63 8.15 2.40
N ARG A 153 -7.22 6.90 2.58
CA ARG A 153 -6.58 6.11 1.52
C ARG A 153 -7.63 5.38 0.70
N ARG A 154 -7.45 5.43 -0.62
CA ARG A 154 -8.32 4.75 -1.60
C ARG A 154 -7.44 3.95 -2.56
N TYR A 155 -7.99 2.87 -3.12
CA TYR A 155 -7.35 2.19 -4.23
C TYR A 155 -7.48 3.03 -5.50
N SER A 156 -6.50 2.95 -6.40
CA SER A 156 -6.45 3.70 -7.65
C SER A 156 -7.19 2.97 -8.79
N GLU A 157 -7.26 3.62 -9.96
CA GLU A 157 -7.77 3.06 -11.22
C GLU A 157 -9.21 2.52 -11.12
N GLY A 158 -10.11 3.23 -10.43
CA GLY A 158 -11.50 2.79 -10.24
C GLY A 158 -11.72 1.59 -9.31
N LEU A 159 -10.67 0.96 -8.76
CA LEU A 159 -10.81 -0.24 -7.91
C LEU A 159 -11.58 0.04 -6.63
N HIS A 160 -11.37 1.22 -6.03
CA HIS A 160 -12.05 1.55 -4.78
C HIS A 160 -13.55 1.73 -5.01
N GLN A 161 -13.92 2.34 -6.13
CA GLN A 161 -15.30 2.50 -6.58
C GLN A 161 -15.93 1.15 -6.89
N ALA A 162 -15.18 0.21 -7.46
CA ALA A 162 -15.64 -1.15 -7.65
C ALA A 162 -15.93 -1.87 -6.32
N ILE A 163 -15.10 -1.65 -5.28
CA ILE A 163 -15.37 -2.17 -3.92
C ILE A 163 -16.58 -1.47 -3.29
N GLU A 164 -16.72 -0.16 -3.47
CA GLU A 164 -17.88 0.60 -3.02
C GLU A 164 -19.18 0.08 -3.65
N ALA A 165 -19.16 -0.16 -4.97
CA ALA A 165 -20.26 -0.74 -5.72
C ALA A 165 -20.59 -2.17 -5.24
N LYS A 166 -19.55 -3.00 -5.03
CA LYS A 166 -19.68 -4.36 -4.50
C LYS A 166 -20.40 -4.39 -3.14
N GLU A 167 -20.06 -3.46 -2.25
CA GLU A 167 -20.66 -3.37 -0.91
C GLU A 167 -21.98 -2.58 -0.88
N GLY A 168 -22.41 -2.04 -2.03
CA GLY A 168 -23.64 -1.26 -2.14
C GLY A 168 -23.60 0.07 -1.38
N VAL A 169 -22.40 0.64 -1.18
CA VAL A 169 -22.25 1.95 -0.52
C VAL A 169 -22.21 3.08 -1.54
N LYS A 170 -22.27 4.34 -1.06
CA LYS A 170 -22.21 5.50 -1.94
C LYS A 170 -20.86 5.52 -2.67
N ILE A 171 -20.91 5.41 -3.98
CA ILE A 171 -19.72 5.53 -4.83
C ILE A 171 -19.27 7.00 -4.81
N GLU A 172 -18.08 7.24 -4.29
CA GLU A 172 -17.49 8.57 -4.29
C GLU A 172 -16.75 8.82 -5.62
N GLN A 173 -16.71 10.07 -6.08
CA GLN A 173 -16.03 10.43 -7.32
C GLN A 173 -14.54 10.03 -7.29
N GLU A 174 -14.04 9.63 -8.45
CA GLU A 174 -12.63 9.31 -8.61
C GLU A 174 -11.75 10.54 -8.36
N THR A 175 -10.77 10.37 -7.47
CA THR A 175 -9.74 11.39 -7.31
C THR A 175 -8.71 11.19 -8.43
N ARG A 176 -8.82 12.00 -9.47
CA ARG A 176 -7.84 11.99 -10.57
C ARG A 176 -6.60 12.76 -10.14
N THR A 177 -5.44 12.12 -10.23
CA THR A 177 -4.15 12.80 -10.03
C THR A 177 -3.91 13.77 -11.20
N VAL A 178 -3.94 15.07 -10.93
CA VAL A 178 -3.73 16.13 -11.94
C VAL A 178 -2.24 16.38 -12.19
N ALA A 179 -1.41 16.25 -11.17
CA ALA A 179 0.03 16.49 -11.25
C ALA A 179 0.79 15.65 -10.23
N THR A 180 2.01 15.25 -10.58
CA THR A 180 2.91 14.45 -9.73
C THR A 180 4.34 14.96 -9.89
N ILE A 181 5.07 15.08 -8.77
CA ILE A 181 6.51 15.34 -8.75
C ILE A 181 7.16 14.57 -7.60
N THR A 182 8.36 14.07 -7.81
CA THR A 182 9.14 13.42 -6.74
C THR A 182 9.82 14.48 -5.87
N ILE A 183 10.06 14.19 -4.60
CA ILE A 183 10.78 15.09 -3.69
C ILE A 183 12.17 15.43 -4.25
N GLN A 184 12.84 14.44 -4.86
CA GLN A 184 14.14 14.61 -5.50
C GLN A 184 14.07 15.67 -6.61
N ASN A 185 13.12 15.53 -7.54
CA ASN A 185 13.00 16.46 -8.66
C ASN A 185 12.54 17.84 -8.19
N TYR A 186 11.63 17.90 -7.22
CA TYR A 186 11.16 19.15 -6.64
C TYR A 186 12.31 19.99 -6.07
N PHE A 187 13.20 19.39 -5.26
CA PHE A 187 14.33 20.13 -4.70
C PHE A 187 15.41 20.48 -5.72
N ARG A 188 15.56 19.70 -6.80
CA ARG A 188 16.49 20.01 -7.89
C ARG A 188 16.09 21.21 -8.73
N MET A 189 14.85 21.69 -8.62
CA MET A 189 14.38 22.89 -9.30
C MET A 189 14.87 24.20 -8.65
N TYR A 190 15.44 24.14 -7.44
CA TYR A 190 15.95 25.32 -6.74
C TYR A 190 17.34 25.69 -7.27
N ASP A 191 17.55 26.96 -7.61
CA ASP A 191 18.85 27.48 -8.03
C ASP A 191 19.94 27.29 -6.96
N LYS A 192 19.54 27.34 -5.69
CA LYS A 192 20.40 27.11 -4.54
C LYS A 192 19.71 26.20 -3.54
N LEU A 193 20.36 25.07 -3.23
CA LEU A 193 19.89 24.09 -2.27
C LEU A 193 20.92 23.93 -1.13
N ALA A 194 20.44 23.87 0.10
CA ALA A 194 21.23 23.59 1.30
C ALA A 194 20.35 22.85 2.32
N GLY A 195 20.98 22.12 3.24
CA GLY A 195 20.29 21.34 4.27
C GLY A 195 21.10 21.24 5.56
N MET A 196 20.42 20.90 6.66
CA MET A 196 21.04 20.67 7.96
C MET A 196 20.45 19.42 8.61
N THR A 197 21.31 18.59 9.22
CA THR A 197 20.93 17.39 9.96
C THR A 197 22.09 16.93 10.84
N GLY A 198 21.81 16.16 11.89
CA GLY A 198 22.83 15.59 12.76
C GLY A 198 23.49 14.30 12.25
N THR A 199 22.97 13.69 11.17
CA THR A 199 23.34 12.32 10.74
C THR A 199 23.52 12.20 9.22
N ALA A 200 24.12 13.20 8.56
CA ALA A 200 24.30 13.17 7.09
C ALA A 200 25.58 12.46 6.63
N GLU A 201 26.58 12.29 7.50
CA GLU A 201 27.92 11.83 7.10
C GLU A 201 27.90 10.45 6.42
N THR A 202 27.11 9.51 6.95
CA THR A 202 26.99 8.16 6.38
C THR A 202 26.34 8.15 4.99
N GLU A 203 25.47 9.14 4.71
CA GLU A 203 24.72 9.25 3.45
C GLU A 203 25.30 10.31 2.51
N ALA A 204 26.54 10.77 2.74
CA ALA A 204 27.15 11.83 1.95
C ALA A 204 27.23 11.50 0.45
N GLY A 205 27.48 10.23 0.12
CA GLY A 205 27.48 9.77 -1.27
C GLY A 205 26.10 9.87 -1.94
N GLU A 206 25.02 9.63 -1.20
CA GLU A 206 23.66 9.76 -1.71
C GLU A 206 23.31 11.24 -1.93
N PHE A 207 23.62 12.12 -0.97
CA PHE A 207 23.41 13.56 -1.11
C PHE A 207 24.15 14.14 -2.32
N PHE A 208 25.40 13.74 -2.56
CA PHE A 208 26.16 14.21 -3.70
C PHE A 208 25.65 13.62 -5.03
N SER A 209 25.29 12.33 -5.06
CA SER A 209 24.83 11.69 -6.29
C SER A 209 23.49 12.26 -6.77
N ILE A 210 22.53 12.46 -5.87
CA ILE A 210 21.16 12.91 -6.18
C ILE A 210 21.08 14.44 -6.27
N TYR A 211 21.64 15.17 -5.30
CA TYR A 211 21.43 16.61 -5.14
C TYR A 211 22.69 17.45 -5.40
N LYS A 212 23.85 16.82 -5.63
CA LYS A 212 25.15 17.51 -5.73
C LYS A 212 25.46 18.34 -4.49
N LEU A 213 25.03 17.84 -3.31
CA LEU A 213 25.30 18.46 -2.03
C LEU A 213 26.47 17.76 -1.34
N ASP A 214 27.49 18.54 -1.00
CA ASP A 214 28.57 18.09 -0.11
C ASP A 214 28.09 18.10 1.34
N VAL A 215 28.55 17.12 2.12
CA VAL A 215 28.28 17.04 3.56
C VAL A 215 29.50 17.49 4.32
N VAL A 216 29.33 18.48 5.20
CA VAL A 216 30.39 18.99 6.07
C VAL A 216 30.01 18.72 7.52
N VAL A 217 30.88 18.00 8.24
CA VAL A 217 30.71 17.73 9.67
C VAL A 217 31.13 18.96 10.46
N ILE A 218 30.16 19.58 11.12
CA ILE A 218 30.39 20.73 12.01
C ILE A 218 30.74 20.23 13.41
N PRO A 219 31.86 20.67 14.02
CA PRO A 219 32.21 20.30 15.38
C PRO A 219 31.12 20.67 16.40
N THR A 220 30.95 19.84 17.43
CA THR A 220 30.00 20.12 18.50
C THR A 220 30.49 21.26 19.39
N ASN A 221 29.56 22.06 19.93
CA ASN A 221 29.89 23.15 20.85
C ASN A 221 30.52 22.67 22.18
N GLN A 222 30.22 21.43 22.57
CA GLN A 222 30.76 20.78 23.77
C GLN A 222 31.28 19.38 23.42
N PRO A 223 32.29 18.85 24.14
CA PRO A 223 32.73 17.47 23.96
C PRO A 223 31.58 16.49 24.24
N VAL A 224 31.40 15.51 23.35
CA VAL A 224 30.38 14.47 23.52
C VAL A 224 30.83 13.50 24.62
N ARG A 225 30.04 13.39 25.69
CA ARG A 225 30.28 12.48 26.82
C ARG A 225 29.24 11.35 26.92
N ARG A 226 28.39 11.22 25.89
CA ARG A 226 27.39 10.16 25.81
C ARG A 226 28.11 8.82 25.67
N MET A 227 27.70 7.84 26.48
CA MET A 227 28.19 6.46 26.37
C MET A 227 27.22 5.69 25.51
N ASP A 228 27.67 5.27 24.33
CA ASP A 228 26.92 4.39 23.44
C ASP A 228 27.34 2.94 23.73
N TYR A 229 26.39 2.13 24.18
CA TYR A 229 26.61 0.72 24.52
C TYR A 229 26.42 -0.16 23.28
N GLU A 230 27.08 -1.33 23.27
CA GLU A 230 26.93 -2.35 22.23
C GLU A 230 25.51 -2.91 22.16
N ASP A 231 25.10 -3.34 20.96
CA ASP A 231 23.79 -3.92 20.73
C ASP A 231 23.60 -5.25 21.49
N VAL A 232 22.46 -5.39 22.17
CA VAL A 232 22.09 -6.64 22.86
C VAL A 232 21.06 -7.40 22.01
N ILE A 233 21.46 -8.56 21.48
CA ILE A 233 20.67 -9.38 20.57
C ILE A 233 20.06 -10.58 21.32
N PHE A 234 18.75 -10.77 21.15
CA PHE A 234 18.00 -11.87 21.78
C PHE A 234 17.45 -12.84 20.74
N ARG A 235 17.28 -14.10 21.12
CA ARG A 235 16.70 -15.14 20.26
C ARG A 235 15.22 -14.90 19.98
N THR A 236 14.47 -14.41 20.97
CA THR A 236 13.03 -14.16 20.84
C THR A 236 12.65 -12.73 21.20
N ARG A 237 11.54 -12.24 20.62
CA ARG A 237 10.96 -10.93 20.97
C ARG A 237 10.58 -10.85 22.45
N ARG A 238 10.11 -11.95 23.04
CA ARG A 238 9.68 -12.02 24.43
C ARG A 238 10.86 -11.81 25.38
N GLU A 239 11.99 -12.47 25.14
CA GLU A 239 13.22 -12.28 25.93
C GLU A 239 13.70 -10.84 25.83
N LYS A 240 13.76 -10.30 24.60
CA LYS A 240 14.12 -8.89 24.36
C LYS A 240 13.25 -7.94 25.18
N TYR A 241 11.93 -8.09 25.10
CA TYR A 241 11.01 -7.16 25.78
C TYR A 241 11.14 -7.27 27.30
N ASN A 242 11.27 -8.48 27.85
CA ASN A 242 11.47 -8.64 29.28
C ASN A 242 12.78 -8.00 29.75
N SER A 243 13.88 -8.21 29.03
CA SER A 243 15.17 -7.62 29.38
C SER A 243 15.13 -6.09 29.34
N VAL A 244 14.48 -5.51 28.32
CA VAL A 244 14.32 -4.04 28.23
C VAL A 244 13.48 -3.52 29.40
N LEU A 245 12.42 -4.23 29.81
CA LEU A 245 11.61 -3.82 30.95
C LEU A 245 12.38 -3.90 32.28
N ASP A 246 13.20 -4.93 32.47
CA ASP A 246 14.05 -5.09 33.65
C ASP A 246 15.04 -3.92 33.75
N GLU A 247 15.65 -3.53 32.63
CA GLU A 247 16.53 -2.37 32.58
C GLU A 247 15.79 -1.05 32.86
N ILE A 248 14.62 -0.86 32.24
CA ILE A 248 13.80 0.34 32.50
C ILE A 248 13.45 0.44 33.98
N GLU A 249 13.07 -0.66 34.62
CA GLU A 249 12.72 -0.68 36.04
C GLU A 249 13.89 -0.27 36.93
N VAL A 250 15.09 -0.83 36.68
CA VAL A 250 16.31 -0.46 37.42
C VAL A 250 16.62 1.02 37.26
N LYS A 251 16.61 1.54 36.03
CA LYS A 251 16.93 2.94 35.72
C LYS A 251 15.87 3.92 36.25
N HIS A 252 14.60 3.56 36.13
CA HIS A 252 13.47 4.33 36.65
C HIS A 252 13.55 4.45 38.18
N ASN A 253 13.84 3.35 38.88
CA ASN A 253 14.02 3.34 40.34
C ASN A 253 15.23 4.18 40.79
N GLN A 254 16.22 4.37 39.92
CA GLN A 254 17.36 5.29 40.15
C GLN A 254 17.03 6.75 39.83
N GLY A 255 15.83 7.04 39.31
CA GLY A 255 15.41 8.37 38.89
C GLY A 255 15.98 8.82 37.54
N GLN A 256 16.60 7.92 36.77
CA GLN A 256 17.13 8.26 35.44
C GLN A 256 15.97 8.40 34.43
N PRO A 257 15.90 9.48 33.63
CA PRO A 257 14.94 9.62 32.54
C PRO A 257 15.25 8.65 31.40
N ILE A 258 14.22 8.11 30.76
CA ILE A 258 14.36 7.04 29.76
C ILE A 258 13.48 7.32 28.54
N LEU A 259 14.09 7.25 27.35
CA LEU A 259 13.40 7.28 26.06
C LEU A 259 13.50 5.93 25.38
N VAL A 260 12.36 5.30 25.08
CA VAL A 260 12.26 4.00 24.41
C VAL A 260 11.78 4.20 22.98
N GLY A 261 12.65 3.93 22.00
CA GLY A 261 12.31 3.98 20.58
C GLY A 261 11.64 2.69 20.10
N THR A 262 10.52 2.81 19.38
CA THR A 262 9.88 1.68 18.68
C THR A 262 9.65 2.00 17.20
N THR A 263 9.54 0.96 16.37
CA THR A 263 9.32 1.11 14.91
C THR A 263 7.84 1.11 14.52
N SER A 264 6.95 0.73 15.43
CA SER A 264 5.52 0.68 15.17
C SER A 264 4.70 1.03 16.41
N VAL A 265 3.55 1.67 16.21
CA VAL A 265 2.66 2.00 17.33
C VAL A 265 2.12 0.72 17.99
N GLU A 266 2.03 -0.43 17.28
CA GLU A 266 1.64 -1.70 17.89
C GLU A 266 2.68 -2.17 18.92
N SER A 267 3.96 -2.02 18.59
CA SER A 267 5.06 -2.30 19.51
C SER A 267 5.02 -1.36 20.70
N SER A 268 4.73 -0.06 20.49
CA SER A 268 4.54 0.91 21.59
C SER A 268 3.38 0.54 22.50
N GLU A 269 2.21 0.19 21.95
CA GLU A 269 1.04 -0.21 22.75
C GLU A 269 1.29 -1.51 23.52
N THR A 270 2.08 -2.42 22.95
CA THR A 270 2.51 -3.64 23.64
C THR A 270 3.43 -3.31 24.81
N PHE A 271 4.47 -2.49 24.57
CA PHE A 271 5.37 -2.04 25.62
C PHE A 271 4.65 -1.25 26.73
N SER A 272 3.75 -0.34 26.35
CA SER A 272 2.91 0.44 27.25
C SER A 272 2.10 -0.45 28.19
N ARG A 273 1.43 -1.49 27.64
CA ARG A 273 0.72 -2.49 28.47
C ARG A 273 1.65 -3.23 29.42
N MET A 274 2.86 -3.58 28.98
CA MET A 274 3.83 -4.29 29.83
C MET A 274 4.37 -3.39 30.96
N LEU A 275 4.69 -2.13 30.68
CA LEU A 275 5.09 -1.14 31.69
C LEU A 275 3.97 -0.85 32.70
N LYS A 276 2.72 -0.73 32.23
CA LYS A 276 1.54 -0.59 33.12
C LYS A 276 1.43 -1.74 34.11
N ARG A 277 1.70 -2.98 33.67
CA ARG A 277 1.69 -4.16 34.57
C ARG A 277 2.80 -4.13 35.62
N ARG A 278 3.90 -3.43 35.35
CA ARG A 278 4.99 -3.19 36.33
C ARG A 278 4.77 -1.94 37.19
N GLY A 279 3.66 -1.22 37.00
CA GLY A 279 3.36 0.00 37.76
C GLY A 279 4.19 1.22 37.34
N ILE A 280 4.91 1.17 36.22
CA ILE A 280 5.76 2.27 35.74
C ILE A 280 4.91 3.26 34.94
N LYS A 281 4.80 4.50 35.45
CA LYS A 281 4.15 5.60 34.73
C LYS A 281 4.99 5.99 33.52
N HIS A 282 4.35 6.16 32.38
CA HIS A 282 5.02 6.51 31.13
C HIS A 282 4.08 7.24 30.17
N SER A 283 4.67 7.90 29.19
CA SER A 283 3.98 8.57 28.08
C SER A 283 4.27 7.87 26.76
N VAL A 284 3.35 7.95 25.79
CA VAL A 284 3.52 7.34 24.46
C VAL A 284 3.32 8.41 23.37
N LEU A 285 4.31 8.54 22.49
CA LEU A 285 4.32 9.44 21.35
C LEU A 285 4.12 8.62 20.07
N ASN A 286 3.03 8.88 19.35
CA ASN A 286 2.59 8.05 18.22
C ASN A 286 2.58 8.83 16.88
N ALA A 287 3.20 10.02 16.83
CA ALA A 287 3.25 10.92 15.67
C ALA A 287 1.86 11.32 15.13
N LYS A 288 0.86 11.40 16.01
CA LYS A 288 -0.52 11.79 15.63
C LYS A 288 -0.84 13.24 15.98
N TYR A 289 -0.26 13.76 17.07
CA TYR A 289 -0.63 15.07 17.62
C TYR A 289 0.64 15.88 17.94
N HIS A 290 1.25 16.48 16.92
CA HIS A 290 2.56 17.12 17.04
C HIS A 290 2.68 18.15 18.17
N GLN A 291 1.66 18.98 18.39
CA GLN A 291 1.70 20.03 19.42
C GLN A 291 1.69 19.46 20.85
N HIS A 292 0.85 18.47 21.12
CA HIS A 292 0.79 17.82 22.43
C HIS A 292 2.00 16.90 22.67
N GLU A 293 2.52 16.27 21.61
CA GLU A 293 3.73 15.46 21.70
C GLU A 293 4.95 16.30 22.06
N ALA A 294 5.06 17.53 21.55
CA ALA A 294 6.14 18.45 21.93
C ALA A 294 6.14 18.78 23.43
N GLU A 295 4.98 19.01 24.04
CA GLU A 295 4.85 19.25 25.49
C GLU A 295 5.32 18.04 26.32
N ILE A 296 5.03 16.83 25.84
CA ILE A 296 5.47 15.60 26.50
C ILE A 296 6.99 15.43 26.38
N VAL A 297 7.55 15.69 25.20
CA VAL A 297 9.00 15.58 24.95
C VAL A 297 9.80 16.57 25.80
N ALA A 298 9.33 17.82 25.92
CA ALA A 298 9.96 18.85 26.75
C ALA A 298 10.09 18.43 28.24
N ASN A 299 9.23 17.51 28.70
CA ASN A 299 9.27 16.97 30.05
C ASN A 299 9.95 15.59 30.16
N ALA A 300 10.39 15.00 29.04
CA ALA A 300 10.95 13.64 29.01
C ALA A 300 12.30 13.52 29.74
N GLY A 301 13.03 14.63 29.89
CA GLY A 301 14.30 14.68 30.63
C GLY A 301 14.16 14.80 32.15
N GLN A 302 12.95 14.92 32.69
CA GLN A 302 12.73 15.05 34.13
C GLN A 302 13.01 13.73 34.87
N PRO A 303 13.49 13.77 36.13
CA PRO A 303 13.83 12.57 36.88
C PRO A 303 12.70 11.54 36.94
N GLY A 304 13.03 10.29 36.60
CA GLY A 304 12.11 9.16 36.61
C GLY A 304 11.08 9.14 35.48
N VAL A 305 11.11 10.08 34.54
CA VAL A 305 10.17 10.06 33.40
C VAL A 305 10.55 8.95 32.41
N VAL A 306 9.53 8.20 31.97
CA VAL A 306 9.66 7.18 30.92
C VAL A 306 8.78 7.57 29.75
N THR A 307 9.39 7.66 28.57
CA THR A 307 8.70 8.06 27.33
C THR A 307 8.93 7.01 26.26
N ILE A 308 7.86 6.55 25.61
CA ILE A 308 7.92 5.66 24.45
C ILE A 308 7.69 6.51 23.19
N ALA A 309 8.58 6.44 22.20
CA ALA A 309 8.47 7.16 20.95
C ALA A 309 8.45 6.22 19.74
N THR A 310 7.36 6.26 18.95
CA THR A 310 7.28 5.53 17.69
C THR A 310 7.90 6.32 16.55
N ASN A 311 8.80 5.70 15.78
CA ASN A 311 9.39 6.27 14.55
C ASN A 311 9.89 7.70 14.72
N LEU A 312 10.61 7.98 15.81
CA LEU A 312 11.13 9.32 16.13
C LEU A 312 10.03 10.39 16.31
N ALA A 313 8.85 10.00 16.79
CA ALA A 313 7.84 10.96 17.26
C ALA A 313 8.45 11.95 18.27
N GLY A 314 8.09 13.22 18.15
CA GLY A 314 8.73 14.30 18.92
C GLY A 314 9.99 14.91 18.28
N ARG A 315 10.36 14.51 17.06
CA ARG A 315 11.51 15.06 16.33
C ARG A 315 11.47 16.60 16.28
N GLY A 316 12.60 17.21 16.60
CA GLY A 316 12.80 18.67 16.51
C GLY A 316 12.45 19.44 17.78
N THR A 317 12.03 18.76 18.85
CA THR A 317 11.89 19.35 20.19
C THR A 317 13.03 18.84 21.06
N ASP A 318 13.78 19.76 21.66
CA ASP A 318 14.76 19.51 22.72
C ASP A 318 14.13 19.89 24.07
#